data_AF-A0A511SZV6-F1
#
_entry.id   AF-A0A511SZV6-F1
#
_cell.length_a   1.000
_cell.length_b   1.000
_cell.length_c   1.000
_cell.angle_alpha   90.00
_cell.angle_beta   90.00
_cell.angle_gamma   90.00
#
_symmetry.space_group_name_H-M   'P 1'
#
loop_
_entity.id
_entity.type
_entity.pdbx_description
1 polymer ?
#
loop_
_entity_poly.entity_id
_entity_poly.type
_entity_poly.pdbx_seq_one_letter_code
_entity_poly.pdbx_strand_id
1 'polypeptide(L)'
;MRSRLSTWVTAWLLLGASGCAVTRDPRQQLLETTSANAVYKLSPEPLLEATRQLLAEQKYELLPSVDPLYVHTTWRIEGNLDSGASWSKIFVQVHPTSNGRAVVRAYRMAYTTIGRAMSHPSLGAGDRDSKLAQVPTGTYVLGEPLSPTKPVVRRAPDFEWEVLERVEPRFAAFLQTRAQHYLALGRDPSEPTEE
;
A
#
# COMPACT_ATOMS: atom_id res chain seq x y z
N MET A 1 4.26 -50.90 -14.25
CA MET A 1 4.97 -49.74 -13.64
C MET A 1 4.43 -48.39 -14.16
N ARG A 2 3.10 -48.12 -14.04
CA ARG A 2 2.47 -46.91 -14.60
C ARG A 2 1.69 -46.03 -13.60
N SER A 3 1.54 -46.44 -12.34
CA SER A 3 0.72 -45.70 -11.35
C SER A 3 1.47 -44.70 -10.47
N ARG A 4 2.82 -44.68 -10.51
CA ARG A 4 3.62 -43.81 -9.62
C ARG A 4 3.99 -42.45 -10.20
N LEU A 5 3.78 -42.20 -11.50
CA LEU A 5 4.05 -40.89 -12.12
C LEU A 5 2.83 -39.95 -12.07
N SER A 6 1.61 -40.51 -12.10
CA SER A 6 0.36 -39.75 -12.09
C SER A 6 0.13 -39.00 -10.77
N THR A 7 0.54 -39.60 -9.64
CA THR A 7 0.38 -39.03 -8.29
C THR A 7 1.33 -37.86 -8.01
N TRP A 8 2.51 -37.81 -8.65
CA TRP A 8 3.44 -36.70 -8.47
C TRP A 8 3.04 -35.46 -9.25
N VAL A 9 2.46 -35.65 -10.44
CA VAL A 9 1.96 -34.55 -11.28
C VAL A 9 0.74 -33.87 -10.64
N THR A 10 -0.15 -34.63 -10.00
CA THR A 10 -1.30 -34.06 -9.29
C THR A 10 -0.90 -33.34 -8.00
N ALA A 11 0.11 -33.81 -7.27
CA ALA A 11 0.63 -33.11 -6.09
C ALA A 11 1.28 -31.76 -6.44
N TRP A 12 1.99 -31.67 -7.56
CA TRP A 12 2.57 -30.41 -8.04
C TRP A 12 1.52 -29.41 -8.56
N LEU A 13 0.45 -29.89 -9.20
CA LEU A 13 -0.65 -29.03 -9.64
C LEU A 13 -1.47 -28.45 -8.47
N LEU A 14 -1.55 -29.15 -7.34
CA LEU A 14 -2.23 -28.65 -6.13
C LEU A 14 -1.41 -27.60 -5.35
N LEU A 15 -0.08 -27.65 -5.45
CA LEU A 15 0.80 -26.63 -4.86
C LEU A 15 0.87 -25.34 -5.70
N GLY A 16 0.52 -25.39 -6.99
CA GLY A 16 0.48 -24.23 -7.88
C GLY A 16 -0.82 -23.40 -7.80
N ALA A 17 -1.89 -23.96 -7.22
CA ALA A 17 -3.22 -23.31 -7.19
C ALA A 17 -3.45 -22.39 -5.99
N SER A 18 -2.56 -22.39 -4.98
CA SER A 18 -2.64 -21.51 -3.80
C SER A 18 -1.82 -20.22 -3.92
N GLY A 19 -1.25 -19.93 -5.11
CA GLY A 19 -0.33 -18.80 -5.32
C GLY A 19 -0.96 -17.44 -5.63
N CYS A 20 -2.29 -17.27 -5.58
CA CYS A 20 -2.95 -16.01 -6.00
C CYS A 20 -3.89 -15.40 -4.94
N ALA A 21 -3.64 -15.64 -3.66
CA ALA A 21 -4.10 -14.75 -2.62
C ALA A 21 -2.87 -14.37 -1.80
N VAL A 22 -2.35 -13.16 -2.00
CA VAL A 22 -1.42 -12.58 -1.01
C VAL A 22 -2.27 -12.28 0.21
N THR A 23 -2.51 -13.29 1.04
CA THR A 23 -3.16 -13.11 2.33
C THR A 23 -2.21 -12.23 3.14
N ARG A 24 -2.62 -11.00 3.44
CA ARG A 24 -1.81 -10.06 4.22
C ARG A 24 -1.52 -10.71 5.58
N ASP A 25 -0.29 -10.61 6.08
CA ASP A 25 0.07 -11.14 7.39
C ASP A 25 -0.89 -10.54 8.44
N PRO A 26 -1.74 -11.34 9.13
CA PRO A 26 -2.72 -10.82 10.07
C PRO A 26 -2.06 -10.05 11.21
N ARG A 27 -0.81 -10.41 11.57
CA ARG A 27 -0.01 -9.67 12.53
C ARG A 27 0.30 -8.27 12.05
N GLN A 28 0.73 -8.15 10.80
CA GLN A 28 1.04 -6.85 10.20
C GLN A 28 -0.21 -5.98 10.10
N GLN A 29 -1.35 -6.55 9.69
CA GLN A 29 -2.63 -5.82 9.63
C GLN A 29 -3.07 -5.27 11.00
N LEU A 30 -2.89 -6.04 12.08
CA LEU A 30 -3.15 -5.58 13.46
C LEU A 30 -2.28 -4.40 13.84
N LEU A 31 -0.98 -4.47 13.54
CA LEU A 31 -0.02 -3.42 13.90
C LEU A 31 -0.29 -2.12 13.15
N GLU A 32 -0.55 -2.22 11.84
CA GLU A 32 -0.93 -1.09 10.99
C GLU A 32 -2.24 -0.43 11.49
N THR A 33 -3.27 -1.22 11.81
CA THR A 33 -4.54 -0.68 12.32
C THR A 33 -4.39 -0.06 13.70
N THR A 34 -3.55 -0.63 14.56
CA THR A 34 -3.32 -0.11 15.91
C THR A 34 -2.49 1.17 15.90
N SER A 35 -1.42 1.22 15.11
CA SER A 35 -0.60 2.45 14.94
C SER A 35 -1.37 3.58 14.28
N ALA A 36 -2.32 3.26 13.42
CA ALA A 36 -3.27 4.24 12.92
C ALA A 36 -4.04 4.99 14.02
N ASN A 37 -4.14 4.45 15.23
CA ASN A 37 -4.78 5.12 16.35
C ASN A 37 -3.78 5.64 17.40
N ALA A 38 -2.48 5.57 17.12
CA ALA A 38 -1.44 6.02 18.04
C ALA A 38 -1.45 7.55 18.23
N VAL A 39 -1.28 7.96 19.49
CA VAL A 39 -1.06 9.34 19.90
C VAL A 39 0.34 9.44 20.50
N TYR A 40 1.20 10.22 19.88
CA TYR A 40 2.60 10.35 20.21
C TYR A 40 2.80 11.32 21.37
N LYS A 41 3.63 10.95 22.36
CA LYS A 41 4.04 11.87 23.45
C LYS A 41 5.18 12.78 23.01
N LEU A 42 5.11 13.28 21.78
CA LEU A 42 6.13 14.08 21.13
C LEU A 42 5.50 15.28 20.46
N SER A 43 6.29 16.35 20.34
CA SER A 43 5.93 17.49 19.51
C SER A 43 5.93 17.10 18.02
N PRO A 44 5.31 17.92 17.15
CA PRO A 44 5.26 17.60 15.72
C PRO A 44 6.62 17.50 15.01
N GLU A 45 7.64 18.23 15.49
CA GLU A 45 8.93 18.37 14.79
C GLU A 45 9.69 17.02 14.66
N PRO A 46 9.91 16.23 15.73
CA PRO A 46 10.52 14.90 15.60
C PRO A 46 9.76 13.95 14.67
N LEU A 47 8.42 14.05 14.65
CA LEU A 47 7.56 13.21 13.80
C LEU A 47 7.71 13.58 12.31
N LEU A 48 7.78 14.87 12.03
CA LEU A 48 8.03 15.39 10.68
C LEU A 48 9.42 14.99 10.20
N GLU A 49 10.43 15.07 11.06
CA GLU A 49 11.79 14.70 10.70
C GLU A 49 11.91 13.20 10.39
N ALA A 50 11.36 12.33 11.24
CA ALA A 50 11.30 10.90 10.99
C ALA A 50 10.53 10.57 9.69
N THR A 51 9.44 11.30 9.43
CA THR A 51 8.65 11.16 8.20
C THR A 51 9.49 11.49 6.96
N ARG A 52 10.23 12.62 6.97
CA ARG A 52 11.08 13.02 5.84
C ARG A 52 12.18 11.99 5.57
N GLN A 53 12.81 11.49 6.62
CA GLN A 53 13.84 10.47 6.51
C GLN A 53 13.29 9.16 5.92
N LEU A 54 12.15 8.68 6.42
CA LEU A 54 11.49 7.48 5.88
C LEU A 54 11.10 7.63 4.41
N LEU A 55 10.54 8.77 4.02
CA LEU A 55 10.20 9.04 2.62
C LEU A 55 11.45 9.03 1.71
N ALA A 56 12.55 9.64 2.17
CA ALA A 56 13.82 9.63 1.43
C ALA A 56 14.43 8.23 1.32
N GLU A 57 14.38 7.42 2.39
CA GLU A 57 14.79 6.02 2.39
C GLU A 57 13.98 5.19 1.38
N GLN A 58 12.67 5.45 1.32
CA GLN A 58 11.74 4.86 0.34
C GLN A 58 11.85 5.48 -1.07
N LYS A 59 12.88 6.29 -1.34
CA LYS A 59 13.14 6.90 -2.66
C LYS A 59 12.00 7.81 -3.16
N TYR A 60 11.23 8.39 -2.25
CA TYR A 60 10.35 9.50 -2.59
C TYR A 60 11.13 10.81 -2.59
N GLU A 61 10.87 11.65 -3.59
CA GLU A 61 11.35 13.02 -3.63
C GLU A 61 10.31 13.95 -2.97
N LEU A 62 10.78 14.77 -2.03
CA LEU A 62 9.97 15.67 -1.24
C LEU A 62 9.73 16.99 -2.00
N LEU A 63 8.49 17.46 -1.98
CA LEU A 63 8.14 18.77 -2.50
C LEU A 63 8.11 19.81 -1.37
N PRO A 64 8.43 21.09 -1.66
CA PRO A 64 8.28 22.14 -0.67
C PRO A 64 6.81 22.26 -0.23
N SER A 65 6.61 22.49 1.06
CA SER A 65 5.29 22.73 1.65
C SER A 65 5.28 24.11 2.31
N VAL A 66 4.17 24.82 2.16
CA VAL A 66 3.91 26.09 2.89
C VAL A 66 3.41 25.78 4.31
N ASP A 67 2.71 24.67 4.50
CA ASP A 67 2.26 24.21 5.81
C ASP A 67 3.42 23.44 6.50
N PRO A 68 3.93 23.93 7.66
CA PRO A 68 5.02 23.28 8.37
C PRO A 68 4.66 21.90 8.94
N LEU A 69 3.36 21.59 9.08
CA LEU A 69 2.84 20.33 9.60
C LEU A 69 2.49 19.32 8.49
N TYR A 70 2.85 19.63 7.25
CA TYR A 70 2.51 18.85 6.08
C TYR A 70 3.78 18.48 5.28
N VAL A 71 3.88 17.21 4.91
CA VAL A 71 4.93 16.68 4.04
C VAL A 71 4.26 15.97 2.88
N HIS A 72 4.69 16.27 1.66
CA HIS A 72 4.17 15.62 0.46
C HIS A 72 5.27 15.37 -0.55
N THR A 73 5.06 14.36 -1.39
CA THR A 73 6.03 13.89 -2.36
C THR A 73 5.59 14.19 -3.79
N THR A 74 6.56 14.22 -4.70
CA THR A 74 6.26 14.02 -6.12
C THR A 74 5.75 12.59 -6.38
N TRP A 75 5.33 12.33 -7.60
CA TRP A 75 5.02 10.98 -8.05
C TRP A 75 6.28 10.13 -8.13
N ARG A 76 6.30 9.03 -7.38
CA ARG A 76 7.24 7.92 -7.55
C ARG A 76 6.66 6.94 -8.56
N ILE A 77 7.52 6.51 -9.49
CA ILE A 77 7.16 5.59 -10.57
C ILE A 77 7.94 4.30 -10.36
N GLU A 78 7.23 3.18 -10.31
CA GLU A 78 7.81 1.84 -10.21
C GLU A 78 7.38 0.99 -11.40
N GLY A 79 8.34 0.30 -12.02
CA GLY A 79 8.10 -0.52 -13.21
C GLY A 79 8.53 0.18 -14.49
N ASN A 80 7.97 -0.26 -15.62
CA ASN A 80 8.35 0.21 -16.95
C ASN A 80 7.15 0.82 -17.67
N LEU A 81 7.25 2.09 -18.05
CA LEU A 81 6.19 2.82 -18.75
C LEU A 81 5.74 2.16 -20.07
N ASP A 82 6.57 1.33 -20.69
CA ASP A 82 6.23 0.61 -21.91
C ASP A 82 5.32 -0.60 -21.65
N SER A 83 5.50 -1.29 -20.53
CA SER A 83 4.68 -2.46 -20.14
C SER A 83 3.59 -2.15 -19.09
N GLY A 84 3.67 -0.97 -18.47
CA GLY A 84 2.83 -0.54 -17.35
C GLY A 84 3.67 -0.23 -16.12
N ALA A 85 3.29 0.84 -15.41
CA ALA A 85 3.98 1.28 -14.21
C ALA A 85 2.99 1.53 -13.08
N SER A 86 3.46 1.35 -11.85
CA SER A 86 2.79 1.77 -10.63
C SER A 86 3.24 3.18 -10.27
N TRP A 87 2.28 4.05 -10.01
CA TRP A 87 2.48 5.42 -9.62
C TRP A 87 2.01 5.59 -8.20
N SER A 88 2.84 6.16 -7.35
CA SER A 88 2.47 6.47 -5.98
C SER A 88 3.01 7.82 -5.55
N LYS A 89 2.22 8.56 -4.78
CA LYS A 89 2.73 9.67 -3.97
C LYS A 89 2.16 9.57 -2.56
N ILE A 90 2.93 10.04 -1.60
CA ILE A 90 2.56 10.02 -0.19
C ILE A 90 2.41 11.45 0.30
N PHE A 91 1.41 11.66 1.14
CA PHE A 91 1.22 12.90 1.88
C PHE A 91 0.96 12.56 3.34
N VAL A 92 1.63 13.29 4.22
CA VAL A 92 1.64 13.07 5.66
C VAL A 92 1.30 14.39 6.34
N GLN A 93 0.36 14.34 7.26
CA GLN A 93 -0.02 15.46 8.11
C GLN A 93 0.21 15.10 9.57
N VAL A 94 0.79 16.04 10.31
CA VAL A 94 0.98 15.90 11.76
C VAL A 94 0.03 16.84 12.47
N HIS A 95 -0.91 16.28 13.22
CA HIS A 95 -1.91 17.03 13.96
C HIS A 95 -1.47 17.18 15.42
N PRO A 96 -1.05 18.39 15.87
CA PRO A 96 -0.81 18.65 17.29
C PRO A 96 -2.13 18.61 18.06
N THR A 97 -2.07 18.11 19.29
CA THR A 97 -3.19 18.13 20.24
C THR A 97 -2.92 19.14 21.36
N SER A 98 -3.96 19.57 22.06
CA SER A 98 -3.89 20.63 23.09
C SER A 98 -2.94 20.33 24.26
N ASN A 99 -2.59 19.07 24.49
CA ASN A 99 -1.72 18.60 25.56
C ASN A 99 -0.25 18.39 25.14
N GLY A 100 0.18 18.98 24.02
CA GLY A 100 1.56 18.86 23.52
C GLY A 100 1.90 17.50 22.91
N ARG A 101 0.88 16.66 22.68
CA ARG A 101 1.00 15.41 21.93
C ARG A 101 0.73 15.67 20.45
N ALA A 102 0.95 14.67 19.61
CA ALA A 102 0.66 14.77 18.19
C ALA A 102 0.17 13.44 17.63
N VAL A 103 -0.49 13.53 16.48
CA VAL A 103 -1.03 12.39 15.73
C VAL A 103 -0.53 12.48 14.30
N VAL A 104 0.03 11.39 13.78
CA VAL A 104 0.47 11.29 12.38
C VAL A 104 -0.64 10.66 11.54
N ARG A 105 -0.93 11.26 10.39
CA ARG A 105 -1.86 10.74 9.39
C ARG A 105 -1.16 10.70 8.04
N ALA A 106 -0.98 9.51 7.51
CA ALA A 106 -0.37 9.30 6.21
C ALA A 106 -1.40 8.78 5.22
N TYR A 107 -1.29 9.26 3.99
CA TYR A 107 -2.15 8.88 2.89
C TYR A 107 -1.30 8.61 1.65
N ARG A 108 -1.70 7.58 0.91
CA ARG A 108 -1.11 7.21 -0.37
C ARG A 108 -2.14 7.43 -1.45
N MET A 109 -1.75 8.20 -2.46
CA MET A 109 -2.47 8.25 -3.73
C MET A 109 -1.70 7.37 -4.71
N ALA A 110 -2.39 6.39 -5.28
CA ALA A 110 -1.76 5.47 -6.24
C ALA A 110 -2.68 5.14 -7.42
N TYR A 111 -2.06 4.83 -8.55
CA TYR A 111 -2.70 4.26 -9.74
C TYR A 111 -1.68 3.45 -10.53
N THR A 112 -2.16 2.62 -11.45
CA THR A 112 -1.32 1.86 -12.39
C THR A 112 -1.61 2.33 -13.80
N THR A 113 -0.63 2.26 -14.70
CA THR A 113 -0.84 2.57 -16.12
C THR A 113 -0.83 1.30 -16.94
N ILE A 114 -1.67 1.26 -17.98
CA ILE A 114 -1.44 0.33 -19.09
C ILE A 114 -0.27 0.90 -19.90
N GLY A 115 0.76 0.09 -20.13
CA GLY A 115 1.97 0.55 -20.80
C GLY A 115 1.71 1.12 -22.20
N ARG A 116 2.70 1.81 -22.76
CA ARG A 116 2.62 2.38 -24.12
C ARG A 116 2.66 1.32 -25.23
N ALA A 117 3.14 0.10 -24.92
CA ALA A 117 3.16 -0.98 -25.88
C ALA A 117 1.72 -1.39 -26.25
N MET A 118 1.45 -1.52 -27.55
CA MET A 118 0.20 -2.09 -28.01
C MET A 118 0.05 -3.48 -27.40
N SER A 119 -1.02 -3.67 -26.60
CA SER A 119 -1.43 -5.01 -26.16
C SER A 119 -1.47 -5.91 -27.38
N HIS A 120 -0.80 -7.06 -27.31
CA HIS A 120 -0.69 -8.04 -28.41
C HIS A 120 -2.00 -8.14 -29.20
N PRO A 121 -1.97 -8.18 -30.56
CA PRO A 121 -3.18 -8.40 -31.33
C PRO A 121 -3.81 -9.71 -30.86
N SER A 122 -4.97 -9.62 -30.21
CA SER A 122 -5.72 -10.79 -29.75
C SER A 122 -6.19 -11.55 -31.00
N LEU A 123 -5.59 -12.71 -31.25
CA LEU A 123 -6.01 -13.61 -32.32
C LEU A 123 -7.35 -14.26 -31.94
N GLY A 124 -8.45 -13.73 -32.50
CA GLY A 124 -9.82 -14.29 -32.48
C GLY A 124 -10.65 -13.90 -31.25
N ALA A 125 -11.93 -13.51 -31.32
CA ALA A 125 -12.99 -13.85 -32.28
C ALA A 125 -13.93 -12.65 -32.52
N GLY A 126 -14.62 -12.67 -33.66
CA GLY A 126 -15.40 -11.55 -34.19
C GLY A 126 -16.64 -11.18 -33.38
N ASP A 127 -17.00 -9.91 -33.44
CA ASP A 127 -18.16 -9.49 -34.23
C ASP A 127 -17.96 -8.02 -34.62
N ARG A 128 -18.26 -7.70 -35.88
CA ARG A 128 -18.38 -6.31 -36.33
C ARG A 128 -19.69 -5.81 -35.72
N ASP A 129 -19.62 -5.04 -34.62
CA ASP A 129 -20.64 -4.09 -34.11
C ASP A 129 -20.71 -3.97 -32.58
N SER A 130 -19.88 -4.68 -31.82
CA SER A 130 -19.77 -4.42 -30.38
C SER A 130 -18.90 -3.19 -30.17
N LYS A 131 -19.57 -2.03 -30.11
CA LYS A 131 -19.18 -0.78 -29.44
C LYS A 131 -17.68 -0.64 -29.25
N LEU A 132 -17.08 0.32 -29.97
CA LEU A 132 -15.98 1.16 -29.49
C LEU A 132 -15.96 1.11 -27.96
N ALA A 133 -15.18 0.17 -27.41
CA ALA A 133 -15.05 0.05 -25.98
C ALA A 133 -14.38 1.36 -25.65
N GLN A 134 -15.17 2.27 -25.06
CA GLN A 134 -14.68 3.53 -24.54
C GLN A 134 -13.62 3.14 -23.52
N VAL A 135 -12.38 3.00 -23.99
CA VAL A 135 -11.20 3.08 -23.16
C VAL A 135 -11.38 4.42 -22.47
N PRO A 136 -11.59 4.46 -21.14
CA PRO A 136 -11.80 5.73 -20.48
C PRO A 136 -10.51 6.53 -20.69
N THR A 137 -10.59 7.47 -21.63
CA THR A 137 -9.44 8.24 -22.11
C THR A 137 -9.23 9.36 -21.11
N GLY A 138 -8.73 9.00 -19.93
CA GLY A 138 -8.42 9.92 -18.85
C GLY A 138 -6.97 9.74 -18.47
N THR A 139 -6.10 10.58 -19.01
CA THR A 139 -4.78 10.81 -18.39
C THR A 139 -5.03 11.63 -17.13
N TYR A 140 -4.96 11.00 -15.95
CA TYR A 140 -5.19 11.67 -14.67
C TYR A 140 -3.97 12.49 -14.20
N VAL A 141 -2.82 12.24 -14.82
CA VAL A 141 -1.60 13.03 -14.66
C VAL A 141 -1.16 13.48 -16.05
N LEU A 142 -0.86 14.77 -16.18
CA LEU A 142 -0.48 15.38 -17.45
C LEU A 142 0.83 14.77 -17.97
N GLY A 143 0.86 14.32 -19.21
CA GLY A 143 2.05 13.74 -19.86
C GLY A 143 2.21 12.21 -19.71
N GLU A 144 1.32 11.55 -18.96
CA GLU A 144 1.48 10.15 -18.59
C GLU A 144 0.68 9.16 -19.45
N PRO A 145 1.13 7.88 -19.55
CA PRO A 145 0.37 6.83 -20.23
C PRO A 145 -0.98 6.58 -19.55
N LEU A 146 -1.90 5.97 -20.29
CA LEU A 146 -3.30 5.77 -19.87
C LEU A 146 -3.38 4.98 -18.56
N SER A 147 -4.17 5.49 -17.61
CA SER A 147 -4.55 4.76 -16.41
C SER A 147 -5.92 4.13 -16.62
N PRO A 148 -6.10 2.82 -16.38
CA PRO A 148 -7.42 2.19 -16.49
C PRO A 148 -8.39 2.71 -15.42
N THR A 149 -7.90 3.33 -14.34
CA THR A 149 -8.71 3.83 -13.23
C THR A 149 -8.22 5.18 -12.70
N LYS A 150 -9.10 5.93 -12.02
CA LYS A 150 -8.71 7.17 -11.32
C LYS A 150 -7.73 6.86 -10.19
N PRO A 151 -6.76 7.74 -9.90
CA PRO A 151 -5.97 7.65 -8.68
C PRO A 151 -6.86 7.57 -7.46
N VAL A 152 -6.60 6.58 -6.60
CA VAL A 152 -7.35 6.39 -5.37
C VAL A 152 -6.50 6.87 -4.22
N VAL A 153 -7.07 7.73 -3.38
CA VAL A 153 -6.47 8.14 -2.12
C VAL A 153 -6.91 7.17 -1.04
N ARG A 154 -5.96 6.55 -0.36
CA ARG A 154 -6.21 5.69 0.80
C ARG A 154 -5.28 6.08 1.93
N ARG A 155 -5.72 5.84 3.16
CA ARG A 155 -4.83 5.92 4.31
C ARG A 155 -3.71 4.89 4.17
N ALA A 156 -2.50 5.25 4.60
CA ALA A 156 -1.30 4.43 4.53
C ALA A 156 -0.86 4.01 5.95
N PRO A 157 -1.57 3.08 6.60
CA PRO A 157 -1.26 2.67 7.98
C PRO A 157 0.06 1.86 8.08
N ASP A 158 0.52 1.29 6.96
CA ASP A 158 1.87 0.73 6.80
C ASP A 158 2.94 1.80 7.04
N PHE A 159 2.78 2.97 6.42
CA PHE A 159 3.70 4.08 6.62
C PHE A 159 3.60 4.69 8.03
N GLU A 160 2.39 4.79 8.59
CA GLU A 160 2.19 5.25 9.97
C GLU A 160 2.84 4.32 11.00
N TRP A 161 2.85 3.01 10.74
CA TRP A 161 3.58 2.02 11.55
C TRP A 161 5.09 2.21 11.47
N GLU A 162 5.66 2.44 10.28
CA GLU A 162 7.11 2.69 10.13
C GLU A 162 7.56 3.95 10.88
N VAL A 163 6.74 5.02 10.85
CA VAL A 163 7.00 6.23 11.65
C VAL A 163 7.01 5.89 13.15
N LEU A 164 6.06 5.07 13.61
CA LEU A 164 6.00 4.64 15.00
C LEU A 164 7.22 3.82 15.41
N GLU A 165 7.63 2.85 14.60
CA GLU A 165 8.82 2.03 14.86
C GLU A 165 10.09 2.88 14.97
N ARG A 166 10.21 3.91 14.12
CA ARG A 166 11.36 4.81 14.13
C ARG A 166 11.42 5.68 15.37
N VAL A 167 10.27 6.24 15.75
CA VAL A 167 10.20 7.31 16.76
C VAL A 167 10.04 6.76 18.18
N GLU A 168 9.27 5.69 18.35
CA GLU A 168 8.96 5.07 19.65
C GLU A 168 9.22 3.55 19.61
N PRO A 169 10.48 3.11 19.41
CA PRO A 169 10.80 1.70 19.17
C PRO A 169 10.39 0.78 20.33
N ARG A 170 10.43 1.27 21.58
CA ARG A 170 10.00 0.51 22.76
C ARG A 170 8.49 0.27 22.75
N PHE A 171 7.71 1.27 22.36
CA PHE A 171 6.26 1.14 22.28
C PHE A 171 5.86 0.27 21.08
N ALA A 172 6.54 0.40 19.94
CA ALA A 172 6.37 -0.48 18.80
C ALA A 172 6.64 -1.96 19.17
N ALA A 173 7.75 -2.25 19.86
CA ALA A 173 8.04 -3.60 20.36
C ALA A 173 6.94 -4.14 21.29
N PHE A 174 6.43 -3.30 22.20
CA PHE A 174 5.30 -3.67 23.07
C PHE A 174 4.04 -4.01 22.25
N LEU A 175 3.70 -3.21 21.23
CA LEU A 175 2.55 -3.48 20.36
C LEU A 175 2.75 -4.76 19.55
N GLN A 176 3.97 -5.03 19.07
CA GLN A 176 4.31 -6.29 18.39
C GLN A 176 4.06 -7.50 19.31
N THR A 177 4.54 -7.46 20.56
CA THR A 177 4.30 -8.52 21.54
C THR A 177 2.80 -8.69 21.81
N ARG A 178 2.05 -7.59 21.95
CA ARG A 178 0.60 -7.65 22.17
C ARG A 178 -0.15 -8.24 20.97
N ALA A 179 0.23 -7.89 19.74
CA ALA A 179 -0.34 -8.46 18.53
C ALA A 179 -0.06 -9.97 18.43
N GLN A 180 1.16 -10.41 18.78
CA GLN A 180 1.51 -11.83 18.85
C GLN A 180 0.64 -12.58 19.86
N HIS A 181 0.46 -12.04 21.06
CA HIS A 181 -0.43 -12.63 22.07
C HIS A 181 -1.89 -12.69 21.59
N TYR A 182 -2.37 -11.64 20.94
CA TYR A 182 -3.74 -11.60 20.42
C TYR A 182 -3.99 -12.71 19.39
N LEU A 183 -3.06 -12.90 18.45
CA LEU A 183 -3.13 -13.95 17.44
C LEU A 183 -2.96 -15.36 18.03
N ALA A 184 -2.11 -15.50 19.06
CA ALA A 184 -1.93 -16.78 19.75
C ALA A 184 -3.22 -17.26 20.46
N LEU A 185 -4.16 -16.34 20.75
CA LEU A 185 -5.48 -16.66 21.29
C LEU A 185 -6.49 -17.09 20.21
N GLY A 186 -6.07 -17.24 18.94
CA GLY A 186 -6.92 -17.68 17.85
C GLY A 186 -7.92 -16.64 17.36
N ARG A 187 -7.72 -15.36 17.69
CA ARG A 187 -8.60 -14.26 17.24
C ARG A 187 -8.15 -13.74 15.89
N ASP A 188 -9.04 -13.75 14.90
CA ASP A 188 -8.79 -13.13 13.59
C ASP A 188 -9.08 -11.63 13.67
N PRO A 189 -8.13 -10.74 13.31
CA PRO A 189 -8.37 -9.31 13.25
C PRO A 189 -9.42 -8.86 12.22
N SER A 190 -9.86 -9.76 11.36
CA SER A 190 -10.89 -9.55 10.34
C SER A 190 -12.30 -9.78 10.87
N GLU A 191 -12.45 -10.41 12.04
CA GLU A 191 -13.76 -10.66 12.65
C GLU A 191 -14.26 -9.40 13.37
N PRO A 192 -15.50 -8.95 13.10
CA PRO A 192 -16.10 -7.86 13.85
C PRO A 192 -16.19 -8.26 15.33
N THR A 193 -15.71 -7.38 16.20
CA THR A 193 -15.88 -7.57 17.63
C THR A 193 -17.36 -7.30 17.94
N GLU A 194 -18.13 -8.34 18.25
CA GLU A 194 -19.46 -8.18 18.81
C GLU A 194 -19.29 -7.52 20.19
N GLU A 195 -19.53 -6.21 20.26
CA GLU A 195 -19.81 -5.46 21.49
C GLU A 195 -21.32 -5.26 21.64
#